data_AF-A0A9D9UX91-F1
#
_entry.id   AF-A0A9D9UX91-F1
#
_cell.length_a   1.000
_cell.length_b   1.000
_cell.length_c   1.000
_cell.angle_alpha   90.00
_cell.angle_beta   90.00
_cell.angle_gamma   90.00
#
_symmetry.space_group_name_H-M   'P 1'
#
loop_
_entity.id
_entity.type
_entity.pdbx_description
1 polymer ?
#
loop_
_entity_poly.entity_id
_entity_poly.type
_entity_poly.pdbx_seq_one_letter_code
_entity_poly.pdbx_strand_id
1 'polypeptide(L)'
;MKKMIRASILALIALSYATTPANTMTTLTKKSKDVWVTIFVHGSFSLKPHLTLGNALNVIFDRIEDSVYYRSTEINRRDPFFYKNQVMLGLGLHKIDMHHPNKEQAARIIAASYERISQYAGNEPSEEYYAFGWSGLVSHKLRYLEAGILYQQLSDVSKKLKSEGKNPKIRIISYSHGGNLSIQLGAVHVTKAPCDQISIDELYLNGTPVQIETDYLVNSPVFKRIYNIYSKADSIQKLDFFSFKRFFSRRKFSNRKNFRIPDKLTQIRLSIVDYTPKDINSTIPFPRDEKSLHKHFTKCTYDPGHFELWFMGWTILSYRKNFPFNPLPIINFLPIIVKDLHTNANVSNDIIIKILPYKESIEIYNYRKFIYHQELVMEKPFLPKKLMEDIGTNALKYEPVDYNLETYNRKMYDAIAIAQFEYNQLAKLKIKEFKKIKNEKKSSEAQESNKTKKNVVNLQKREKHALKGFLN
;
A
#
# COMPACT_ATOMS: atom_id res chain seq x y z
N MET A 1 -8.64 -43.44 -47.42
CA MET A 1 -10.01 -43.18 -47.93
C MET A 1 -10.97 -44.12 -47.24
N LYS A 2 -12.06 -43.57 -46.68
CA LYS A 2 -13.41 -44.16 -46.46
C LYS A 2 -13.48 -45.60 -45.90
N LYS A 3 -13.92 -45.75 -44.64
CA LYS A 3 -15.30 -46.20 -44.25
C LYS A 3 -15.65 -47.56 -44.86
N MET A 4 -16.06 -48.62 -44.16
CA MET A 4 -16.86 -48.77 -42.95
C MET A 4 -16.97 -50.29 -42.75
N ILE A 5 -16.65 -50.84 -41.57
CA ILE A 5 -17.18 -52.14 -41.16
C ILE A 5 -17.62 -52.00 -39.70
N ARG A 6 -18.93 -52.01 -39.50
CA ARG A 6 -19.61 -52.11 -38.20
C ARG A 6 -20.05 -53.56 -38.01
N ALA A 7 -20.13 -53.93 -36.74
CA ALA A 7 -20.86 -55.06 -36.17
C ALA A 7 -20.20 -56.43 -36.32
N SER A 8 -19.56 -56.89 -35.24
CA SER A 8 -20.07 -58.00 -34.42
C SER A 8 -19.04 -58.36 -33.33
N ILE A 9 -19.53 -58.96 -32.25
CA ILE A 9 -18.83 -59.58 -31.10
C ILE A 9 -19.03 -58.79 -29.80
N LEU A 10 -20.25 -58.94 -29.31
CA LEU A 10 -20.70 -58.74 -27.94
C LEU A 10 -20.91 -60.14 -27.36
N ALA A 11 -19.84 -60.79 -26.89
CA ALA A 11 -19.87 -61.95 -25.98
C ALA A 11 -18.42 -62.41 -25.74
N LEU A 12 -18.12 -62.79 -24.50
CA LEU A 12 -16.83 -63.23 -23.95
C LEU A 12 -15.82 -62.12 -23.62
N ILE A 13 -15.87 -61.65 -22.37
CA ILE A 13 -14.87 -61.96 -21.32
C ILE A 13 -15.58 -61.69 -20.00
N ALA A 14 -16.22 -62.75 -19.47
CA ALA A 14 -16.55 -62.85 -18.05
C ALA A 14 -15.38 -63.59 -17.41
N LEU A 15 -14.41 -62.85 -16.86
CA LEU A 15 -13.38 -63.42 -16.00
C LEU A 15 -12.96 -62.37 -14.96
N SER A 16 -13.26 -62.67 -13.70
CA SER A 16 -12.53 -62.24 -12.51
C SER A 16 -12.36 -60.72 -12.25
N TYR A 17 -13.41 -60.07 -11.74
CA TYR A 17 -13.23 -58.99 -10.77
C TYR A 17 -13.52 -59.53 -9.38
N ALA A 18 -12.48 -60.00 -8.70
CA ALA A 18 -12.51 -60.15 -7.25
C ALA A 18 -12.76 -58.75 -6.67
N THR A 19 -13.93 -58.57 -6.09
CA THR A 19 -14.31 -57.38 -5.32
C THR A 19 -13.49 -57.36 -4.04
N THR A 20 -12.27 -56.83 -4.10
CA THR A 20 -11.62 -56.32 -2.89
C THR A 20 -12.56 -55.28 -2.29
N PRO A 21 -13.01 -55.42 -1.04
CA PRO A 21 -13.76 -54.37 -0.39
C PRO A 21 -12.86 -53.15 -0.42
N ALA A 22 -13.32 -52.10 -1.11
CA ALA A 22 -12.70 -50.79 -1.01
C ALA A 22 -12.80 -50.44 0.47
N ASN A 23 -11.68 -50.61 1.19
CA ASN A 23 -11.46 -49.97 2.46
C ASN A 23 -11.55 -48.48 2.15
N THR A 24 -12.76 -47.95 2.28
CA THR A 24 -13.04 -46.53 2.36
C THR A 24 -12.29 -46.06 3.58
N MET A 25 -10.98 -45.80 3.42
CA MET A 25 -10.26 -44.93 4.32
C MET A 25 -11.01 -43.61 4.21
N THR A 26 -12.00 -43.43 5.09
CA THR A 26 -12.47 -42.13 5.53
C THR A 26 -11.25 -41.43 6.09
N THR A 27 -10.47 -40.84 5.20
CA THR A 27 -9.53 -39.79 5.51
C THR A 27 -10.39 -38.72 6.15
N LEU A 28 -10.37 -38.69 7.48
CA LEU A 28 -10.84 -37.58 8.28
C LEU A 28 -10.04 -36.37 7.78
N THR A 29 -10.59 -35.68 6.78
CA THR A 29 -10.05 -34.44 6.24
C THR A 29 -10.19 -33.43 7.37
N LYS A 30 -9.16 -33.37 8.22
CA LYS A 30 -9.07 -32.41 9.33
C LYS A 30 -9.28 -31.04 8.72
N LYS A 31 -10.44 -30.45 8.99
CA LYS A 31 -10.86 -29.18 8.39
C LYS A 31 -9.79 -28.15 8.74
N SER A 32 -9.11 -27.64 7.71
CA SER A 32 -8.04 -26.68 7.88
C SER A 32 -8.56 -25.46 8.62
N LYS A 33 -7.87 -25.05 9.70
CA LYS A 33 -8.24 -23.89 10.51
C LYS A 33 -7.92 -22.62 9.71
N ASP A 34 -8.89 -21.71 9.61
CA ASP A 34 -8.67 -20.38 9.02
C ASP A 34 -7.73 -19.57 9.93
N VAL A 35 -6.73 -18.91 9.33
CA VAL A 35 -5.76 -18.08 10.06
C VAL A 35 -5.59 -16.74 9.37
N TRP A 36 -5.68 -15.64 10.12
CA TRP A 36 -5.52 -14.30 9.56
C TRP A 36 -4.05 -13.88 9.52
N VAL A 37 -3.65 -13.35 8.35
CA VAL A 37 -2.38 -12.68 8.12
C VAL A 37 -2.67 -11.21 7.83
N THR A 38 -2.26 -10.32 8.74
CA THR A 38 -2.49 -8.87 8.62
C THR A 38 -1.21 -8.18 8.18
N ILE A 39 -1.26 -7.44 7.09
CA ILE A 39 -0.12 -6.73 6.50
C ILE A 39 -0.40 -5.24 6.46
N PHE A 40 0.51 -4.44 7.02
CA PHE A 40 0.49 -2.99 6.93
C PHE A 40 1.40 -2.51 5.80
N VAL A 41 0.89 -1.59 4.96
CA VAL A 41 1.63 -1.01 3.82
C VAL A 41 1.65 0.51 3.97
N HIS A 42 2.81 1.07 4.31
CA HIS A 42 2.97 2.51 4.57
C HIS A 42 2.80 3.38 3.30
N GLY A 43 2.66 4.68 3.49
CA GLY A 43 2.53 5.66 2.41
C GLY A 43 3.84 6.03 1.73
N SER A 44 3.80 7.06 0.87
CA SER A 44 5.01 7.61 0.26
C SER A 44 5.92 8.24 1.31
N PHE A 45 7.22 8.25 1.05
CA PHE A 45 8.18 9.00 1.84
C PHE A 45 8.15 10.48 1.43
N SER A 46 8.34 11.41 2.38
CA SER A 46 8.05 12.85 2.19
C SER A 46 8.67 13.44 0.92
N LEU A 47 7.83 13.96 0.02
CA LEU A 47 8.24 14.66 -1.20
C LEU A 47 8.67 16.10 -0.94
N LYS A 48 8.17 16.74 0.14
CA LYS A 48 8.29 18.19 0.38
C LYS A 48 9.71 18.74 0.25
N PRO A 49 10.75 18.13 0.86
CA PRO A 49 12.09 18.70 0.77
C PRO A 49 12.77 18.44 -0.59
N HIS A 50 12.11 17.68 -1.48
CA HIS A 50 12.60 17.37 -2.83
C HIS A 50 11.79 18.08 -3.93
N LEU A 51 10.78 18.88 -3.61
CA LEU A 51 9.94 19.60 -4.58
C LEU A 51 10.68 20.80 -5.19
N THR A 52 11.74 20.53 -5.96
CA THR A 52 12.24 21.46 -6.98
C THR A 52 11.45 21.25 -8.27
N LEU A 53 11.32 22.28 -9.12
CA LEU A 53 10.56 22.19 -10.37
C LEU A 53 11.05 21.02 -11.27
N GLY A 54 12.37 20.81 -11.32
CA GLY A 54 12.99 19.71 -12.06
C GLY A 54 12.66 18.33 -11.49
N ASN A 55 12.67 18.17 -10.16
CA ASN A 55 12.25 16.91 -9.53
C ASN A 55 10.76 16.63 -9.72
N ALA A 56 9.92 17.66 -9.67
CA ALA A 56 8.49 17.52 -9.96
C ALA A 56 8.25 17.00 -11.38
N LEU A 57 8.96 17.53 -12.39
CA LEU A 57 8.91 17.03 -13.76
C LEU A 57 9.41 15.58 -13.87
N ASN A 58 10.51 15.23 -13.20
CA ASN A 58 11.01 13.85 -13.20
C ASN A 58 10.01 12.87 -12.59
N VAL A 59 9.30 13.24 -11.53
CA VAL A 59 8.23 12.40 -10.97
C VAL A 59 7.04 12.33 -11.94
N ILE A 60 6.64 13.44 -12.55
CA ILE A 60 5.55 13.49 -13.54
C ILE A 60 5.86 12.65 -14.79
N PHE A 61 7.12 12.49 -15.18
CA PHE A 61 7.53 11.66 -16.31
C PHE A 61 8.02 10.26 -15.91
N ASP A 62 7.89 9.89 -14.64
CA ASP A 62 8.35 8.61 -14.08
C ASP A 62 9.86 8.33 -14.32
N ARG A 63 10.68 9.38 -14.34
CA ARG A 63 12.15 9.34 -14.54
C ARG A 63 12.90 9.60 -13.25
N ILE A 64 12.60 8.83 -12.21
CA ILE A 64 13.12 9.10 -10.87
C ILE A 64 14.35 8.27 -10.49
N GLU A 65 14.64 7.16 -11.18
CA GLU A 65 15.68 6.17 -10.78
C GLU A 65 17.08 6.79 -10.59
N ASP A 66 17.42 7.82 -11.37
CA ASP A 66 18.69 8.54 -11.29
C ASP A 66 18.58 9.88 -10.51
N SER A 67 17.49 10.13 -9.78
CA SER A 67 17.26 11.43 -9.13
C SER A 67 17.79 11.48 -7.69
N VAL A 68 18.09 12.70 -7.23
CA VAL A 68 18.38 12.97 -5.81
C VAL A 68 17.22 12.53 -4.92
N TYR A 69 15.98 12.67 -5.39
CA TYR A 69 14.79 12.19 -4.68
C TYR A 69 14.82 10.68 -4.44
N TYR A 70 15.12 9.89 -5.46
CA TYR A 70 15.24 8.43 -5.34
C TYR A 70 16.29 8.06 -4.28
N ARG A 71 17.50 8.61 -4.42
CA ARG A 71 18.62 8.23 -3.57
C ARG A 71 18.46 8.70 -2.13
N SER A 72 18.00 9.92 -1.91
CA SER A 72 17.72 10.43 -0.55
C SER A 72 16.59 9.67 0.13
N THR A 73 15.56 9.26 -0.62
CA THR A 73 14.50 8.39 -0.09
C THR A 73 15.06 7.03 0.32
N GLU A 74 15.92 6.43 -0.50
CA GLU A 74 16.61 5.17 -0.17
C GLU A 74 17.42 5.28 1.14
N ILE A 75 18.19 6.36 1.30
CA ILE A 75 18.97 6.63 2.52
C ILE A 75 18.04 6.74 3.72
N ASN A 76 16.99 7.57 3.63
CA ASN A 76 16.04 7.76 4.71
C ASN A 76 15.26 6.47 5.05
N ARG A 77 14.93 5.63 4.06
CA ARG A 77 14.24 4.35 4.32
C ARG A 77 15.08 3.38 5.15
N ARG A 78 16.40 3.54 5.18
CA ARG A 78 17.31 2.74 6.01
C ARG A 78 17.53 3.30 7.41
N ASP A 79 17.10 4.53 7.67
CA ASP A 79 17.29 5.17 8.97
C ASP A 79 16.17 4.76 9.95
N PRO A 80 16.48 4.05 11.06
CA PRO A 80 15.48 3.60 12.04
C PRO A 80 14.67 4.74 12.66
N PHE A 81 15.19 5.98 12.63
CA PHE A 81 14.47 7.15 13.11
C PHE A 81 13.06 7.28 12.52
N PHE A 82 12.88 6.97 11.24
CA PHE A 82 11.58 7.11 10.59
C PHE A 82 10.59 5.98 10.92
N TYR A 83 11.02 4.95 11.67
CA TYR A 83 10.15 3.85 12.10
C TYR A 83 9.43 4.16 13.41
N LYS A 84 9.81 5.27 14.06
CA LYS A 84 9.36 5.64 15.41
C LYS A 84 7.93 6.19 15.50
N ASN A 85 7.27 6.51 14.38
CA ASN A 85 5.95 7.18 14.41
C ASN A 85 4.86 6.57 13.50
N GLN A 86 5.15 5.50 12.75
CA GLN A 86 4.20 4.86 11.83
C GLN A 86 4.47 3.36 11.69
N VAL A 87 3.52 2.61 11.12
CA VAL A 87 3.74 1.19 10.81
C VAL A 87 4.64 1.06 9.59
N MET A 88 5.95 1.02 9.84
CA MET A 88 6.98 0.88 8.82
C MET A 88 8.17 0.12 9.41
N LEU A 89 8.68 -0.84 8.66
CA LEU A 89 9.92 -1.57 8.95
C LEU A 89 10.86 -1.47 7.73
N GLY A 90 11.90 -2.31 7.68
CA GLY A 90 12.80 -2.40 6.54
C GLY A 90 12.09 -2.80 5.24
N LEU A 91 12.82 -2.75 4.12
CA LEU A 91 12.26 -3.12 2.81
C LEU A 91 11.88 -4.62 2.76
N GLY A 92 10.77 -4.93 2.09
CA GLY A 92 10.17 -6.26 2.04
C GLY A 92 9.16 -6.51 3.17
N LEU A 93 8.68 -7.75 3.25
CA LEU A 93 7.70 -8.19 4.23
C LEU A 93 8.40 -8.61 5.54
N HIS A 94 8.21 -7.83 6.61
CA HIS A 94 8.81 -8.07 7.92
C HIS A 94 7.75 -8.40 8.96
N LYS A 95 7.95 -9.49 9.70
CA LYS A 95 7.03 -9.88 10.79
C LYS A 95 7.15 -8.87 11.93
N ILE A 96 6.00 -8.46 12.47
CA ILE A 96 5.92 -7.54 13.60
C ILE A 96 5.85 -8.37 14.88
N ASP A 97 6.76 -8.10 15.81
CA ASP A 97 6.70 -8.63 17.17
C ASP A 97 5.88 -7.70 18.07
N MET A 98 4.62 -8.07 18.29
CA MET A 98 3.69 -7.28 19.11
C MET A 98 3.87 -7.52 20.62
N HIS A 99 4.58 -8.58 21.02
CA HIS A 99 4.74 -8.95 22.41
C HIS A 99 5.87 -8.17 23.09
N HIS A 100 6.78 -7.61 22.30
CA HIS A 100 7.90 -6.79 22.78
C HIS A 100 7.85 -5.37 22.16
N PRO A 101 6.81 -4.56 22.46
CA PRO A 101 6.75 -3.17 22.01
C PRO A 101 7.95 -2.37 22.53
N ASN A 102 8.44 -1.44 21.72
CA ASN A 102 9.57 -0.59 22.05
C ASN A 102 9.42 0.80 21.40
N LYS A 103 10.29 1.74 21.79
CA LYS A 103 10.28 3.13 21.32
C LYS A 103 10.85 3.31 19.90
N GLU A 104 11.54 2.30 19.39
CA GLU A 104 12.24 2.36 18.10
C GLU A 104 11.34 1.99 16.91
N GLN A 105 10.25 1.26 17.16
CA GLN A 105 9.38 0.70 16.12
C GLN A 105 7.90 0.87 16.46
N ALA A 106 7.28 1.95 15.97
CA ALA A 106 5.85 2.20 16.15
C ALA A 106 4.96 1.10 15.57
N ALA A 107 5.46 0.35 14.59
CA ALA A 107 4.80 -0.83 14.05
C ALA A 107 4.33 -1.82 15.13
N ARG A 108 5.14 -2.05 16.18
CA ARG A 108 4.80 -2.98 17.28
C ARG A 108 3.63 -2.46 18.12
N ILE A 109 3.65 -1.18 18.43
CA ILE A 109 2.64 -0.50 19.26
C ILE A 109 1.30 -0.45 18.53
N ILE A 110 1.34 -0.07 17.25
CA ILE A 110 0.13 0.03 16.41
C ILE A 110 -0.45 -1.37 16.19
N ALA A 111 0.36 -2.38 15.86
CA ALA A 111 -0.15 -3.73 15.67
C ALA A 111 -0.76 -4.31 16.96
N ALA A 112 -0.11 -4.13 18.11
CA ALA A 112 -0.66 -4.55 19.41
C ALA A 112 -1.98 -3.85 19.75
N SER A 113 -2.08 -2.54 19.49
CA SER A 113 -3.30 -1.76 19.70
C SER A 113 -4.42 -2.18 18.75
N TYR A 114 -4.07 -2.48 17.49
CA TYR A 114 -4.99 -2.99 16.47
C TYR A 114 -5.56 -4.34 16.87
N GLU A 115 -4.70 -5.29 17.28
CA GLU A 115 -5.12 -6.62 17.74
C GLU A 115 -6.07 -6.51 18.93
N ARG A 116 -5.74 -5.68 19.94
CA ARG A 116 -6.61 -5.48 21.11
C ARG A 116 -7.99 -4.93 20.75
N ILE A 117 -8.06 -3.98 19.82
CA ILE A 117 -9.34 -3.43 19.34
C ILE A 117 -10.07 -4.45 18.45
N SER A 118 -9.34 -5.23 17.65
CA SER A 118 -9.90 -6.30 16.82
C SER A 118 -10.56 -7.38 17.66
N GLN A 119 -9.91 -7.82 18.74
CA GLN A 119 -10.46 -8.77 19.71
C GLN A 119 -11.67 -8.19 20.44
N TYR A 120 -11.62 -6.91 20.85
CA TYR A 120 -12.79 -6.23 21.42
C TYR A 120 -13.97 -6.19 20.42
N ALA A 121 -13.68 -5.98 19.14
CA ALA A 121 -14.67 -6.07 18.08
C ALA A 121 -15.16 -7.51 17.83
N GLY A 122 -14.63 -8.53 18.52
CA GLY A 122 -15.04 -9.93 18.39
C GLY A 122 -14.52 -10.61 17.13
N ASN A 123 -13.46 -10.08 16.51
CA ASN A 123 -12.78 -10.77 15.43
C ASN A 123 -11.85 -11.84 15.99
N GLU A 124 -11.68 -12.92 15.22
CA GLU A 124 -10.63 -13.90 15.48
C GLU A 124 -9.24 -13.23 15.48
N PRO A 125 -8.35 -13.63 16.40
CA PRO A 125 -7.01 -13.07 16.48
C PRO A 125 -6.23 -13.37 15.21
N SER A 126 -5.45 -12.40 14.74
CA SER A 126 -4.50 -12.66 13.65
C SER A 126 -3.29 -13.42 14.19
N GLU A 127 -2.94 -14.53 13.54
CA GLU A 127 -1.77 -15.32 13.93
C GLU A 127 -0.46 -14.61 13.53
N GLU A 128 -0.50 -13.84 12.43
CA GLU A 128 0.68 -13.15 11.94
C GLU A 128 0.40 -11.71 11.54
N TYR A 129 1.29 -10.83 11.98
CA TYR A 129 1.31 -9.41 11.65
C TYR A 129 2.60 -9.07 10.91
N TYR A 130 2.47 -8.30 9.85
CA TYR A 130 3.58 -7.87 9.01
C TYR A 130 3.53 -6.39 8.68
N ALA A 131 4.68 -5.77 8.51
CA ALA A 131 4.82 -4.51 7.79
C ALA A 131 5.55 -4.79 6.48
N PHE A 132 4.96 -4.37 5.36
CA PHE A 132 5.66 -4.36 4.08
C PHE A 132 6.32 -2.99 3.88
N GLY A 133 7.64 -2.96 3.98
CA GLY A 133 8.41 -1.79 3.62
C GLY A 133 8.66 -1.74 2.13
N TRP A 134 8.30 -0.63 1.50
CA TRP A 134 8.65 -0.34 0.11
C TRP A 134 9.43 0.98 0.05
N SER A 135 9.87 1.33 -1.16
CA SER A 135 10.66 2.53 -1.41
C SER A 135 9.95 3.80 -0.92
N GLY A 136 8.62 3.85 -0.97
CA GLY A 136 7.85 5.06 -0.70
C GLY A 136 7.90 6.06 -1.85
N LEU A 137 8.44 5.68 -3.01
CA LEU A 137 8.61 6.56 -4.15
C LEU A 137 7.32 6.75 -4.92
N VAL A 138 7.08 7.97 -5.41
CA VAL A 138 5.87 8.30 -6.18
C VAL A 138 6.10 7.98 -7.67
N SER A 139 6.49 6.74 -7.97
CA SER A 139 6.67 6.21 -9.33
C SER A 139 5.64 5.12 -9.63
N HIS A 140 4.99 5.19 -10.80
CA HIS A 140 4.05 4.15 -11.19
C HIS A 140 4.78 2.84 -11.51
N LYS A 141 5.87 2.92 -12.27
CA LYS A 141 6.74 1.78 -12.60
C LYS A 141 7.22 1.07 -11.34
N LEU A 142 7.80 1.79 -10.38
CA LEU A 142 8.32 1.17 -9.16
C LEU A 142 7.20 0.57 -8.30
N ARG A 143 6.05 1.24 -8.17
CA ARG A 143 4.89 0.67 -7.45
C ARG A 143 4.44 -0.66 -8.04
N TYR A 144 4.45 -0.82 -9.36
CA TYR A 144 4.14 -2.11 -9.99
C TYR A 144 5.20 -3.18 -9.68
N LEU A 145 6.49 -2.84 -9.78
CA LEU A 145 7.58 -3.77 -9.47
C LEU A 145 7.55 -4.21 -8.00
N GLU A 146 7.36 -3.26 -7.08
CA GLU A 146 7.31 -3.54 -5.64
C GLU A 146 6.03 -4.26 -5.22
N ALA A 147 4.90 -4.04 -5.92
CA ALA A 147 3.74 -4.90 -5.79
C ALA A 147 4.04 -6.34 -6.23
N GLY A 148 4.90 -6.54 -7.23
CA GLY A 148 5.41 -7.86 -7.61
C GLY A 148 6.17 -8.55 -6.47
N ILE A 149 7.01 -7.81 -5.76
CA ILE A 149 7.75 -8.30 -4.58
C ILE A 149 6.77 -8.67 -3.45
N LEU A 150 5.84 -7.77 -3.13
CA LEU A 150 4.80 -8.03 -2.11
C LEU A 150 3.99 -9.28 -2.46
N TYR A 151 3.54 -9.40 -3.71
CA TYR A 151 2.76 -10.56 -4.16
C TYR A 151 3.52 -11.87 -3.97
N GLN A 152 4.81 -11.90 -4.32
CA GLN A 152 5.64 -13.09 -4.17
C GLN A 152 5.79 -13.46 -2.69
N GLN A 153 6.15 -12.51 -1.83
CA GLN A 153 6.33 -12.76 -0.40
C GLN A 153 5.02 -13.20 0.29
N LEU A 154 3.87 -12.66 -0.13
CA LEU A 154 2.56 -13.12 0.35
C LEU A 154 2.25 -14.54 -0.13
N SER A 155 2.63 -14.90 -1.36
CA SER A 155 2.50 -16.26 -1.88
C SER A 155 3.33 -17.24 -1.05
N ASP A 156 4.56 -16.87 -0.70
CA ASP A 156 5.45 -17.69 0.11
C ASP A 156 4.89 -17.91 1.53
N VAL A 157 4.38 -16.85 2.18
CA VAL A 157 3.69 -16.96 3.48
C VAL A 157 2.44 -17.85 3.37
N SER A 158 1.64 -17.69 2.32
CA SER A 158 0.45 -18.50 2.08
C SER A 158 0.79 -19.99 1.90
N LYS A 159 1.84 -20.30 1.11
CA LYS A 159 2.33 -21.67 0.88
C LYS A 159 2.83 -22.29 2.18
N LYS A 160 3.60 -21.55 2.97
CA LYS A 160 4.09 -22.00 4.28
C LYS A 160 2.92 -22.36 5.21
N LEU A 161 1.94 -21.48 5.39
CA LEU A 161 0.79 -21.74 6.26
C LEU A 161 -0.06 -22.91 5.77
N LYS A 162 -0.22 -23.07 4.45
CA LYS A 162 -0.89 -24.24 3.86
C LYS A 162 -0.14 -25.54 4.13
N SER A 163 1.20 -25.54 4.06
CA SER A 163 2.00 -26.72 4.42
C SER A 163 1.89 -27.09 5.90
N GLU A 164 1.56 -26.13 6.77
CA GLU A 164 1.25 -26.35 8.20
C GLU A 164 -0.21 -26.81 8.43
N GLY A 165 -0.98 -27.06 7.36
CA GLY A 165 -2.39 -27.46 7.44
C GLY A 165 -3.36 -26.33 7.77
N LYS A 166 -2.93 -25.06 7.63
CA LYS A 166 -3.75 -23.86 7.89
C LYS A 166 -4.32 -23.28 6.59
N ASN A 167 -5.42 -22.55 6.70
CA ASN A 167 -6.04 -21.86 5.58
C ASN A 167 -5.85 -20.33 5.73
N PRO A 168 -4.84 -19.74 5.07
CA PRO A 168 -4.52 -18.33 5.26
C PRO A 168 -5.57 -17.40 4.67
N LYS A 169 -6.01 -16.42 5.47
CA LYS A 169 -6.82 -15.27 5.07
C LYS A 169 -5.96 -14.02 5.10
N ILE A 170 -5.91 -13.29 3.99
CA ILE A 170 -4.97 -12.18 3.84
C ILE A 170 -5.71 -10.84 3.96
N ARG A 171 -5.28 -10.03 4.93
CA ARG A 171 -5.74 -8.65 5.14
C ARG A 171 -4.60 -7.67 4.86
N ILE A 172 -4.81 -6.74 3.94
CA ILE A 172 -3.86 -5.65 3.66
C ILE A 172 -4.46 -4.33 4.13
N ILE A 173 -3.75 -3.63 5.00
CA ILE A 173 -4.10 -2.29 5.49
C ILE A 173 -3.07 -1.32 4.94
N SER A 174 -3.50 -0.53 3.96
CA SER A 174 -2.62 0.35 3.20
C SER A 174 -2.95 1.81 3.44
N TYR A 175 -1.95 2.68 3.29
CA TYR A 175 -2.10 4.11 3.49
C TYR A 175 -1.53 4.94 2.35
N SER A 176 -2.21 6.03 1.99
CA SER A 176 -1.74 6.98 0.97
C SER A 176 -1.34 6.24 -0.32
N HIS A 177 -0.16 6.52 -0.90
CA HIS A 177 0.35 5.80 -2.08
C HIS A 177 0.67 4.32 -1.85
N GLY A 178 0.80 3.84 -0.61
CA GLY A 178 0.85 2.40 -0.31
C GLY A 178 -0.43 1.66 -0.73
N GLY A 179 -1.56 2.37 -0.74
CA GLY A 179 -2.80 1.84 -1.32
C GLY A 179 -2.75 1.71 -2.83
N ASN A 180 -2.11 2.66 -3.53
CA ASN A 180 -1.86 2.53 -4.96
C ASN A 180 -0.92 1.36 -5.28
N LEU A 181 0.11 1.11 -4.46
CA LEU A 181 0.92 -0.11 -4.55
C LEU A 181 0.07 -1.37 -4.33
N SER A 182 -0.79 -1.37 -3.31
CA SER A 182 -1.64 -2.52 -2.99
C SER A 182 -2.66 -2.83 -4.10
N ILE A 183 -3.20 -1.81 -4.76
CA ILE A 183 -4.09 -1.96 -5.92
C ILE A 183 -3.36 -2.61 -7.11
N GLN A 184 -2.05 -2.36 -7.29
CA GLN A 184 -1.24 -2.98 -8.36
C GLN A 184 -1.13 -4.51 -8.22
N LEU A 185 -1.40 -5.08 -7.05
CA LEU A 185 -1.53 -6.54 -6.90
C LEU A 185 -2.56 -7.11 -7.88
N GLY A 186 -3.58 -6.32 -8.25
CA GLY A 186 -4.56 -6.71 -9.27
C GLY A 186 -3.95 -6.92 -10.66
N ALA A 187 -2.96 -6.11 -11.03
CA ALA A 187 -2.23 -6.24 -12.29
C ALA A 187 -1.18 -7.37 -12.22
N VAL A 188 -0.50 -7.52 -11.09
CA VAL A 188 0.44 -8.63 -10.89
C VAL A 188 -0.27 -9.98 -10.94
N HIS A 189 -1.44 -10.09 -10.32
CA HIS A 189 -2.20 -11.34 -10.23
C HIS A 189 -2.50 -11.98 -11.59
N VAL A 190 -2.86 -11.18 -12.61
CA VAL A 190 -3.18 -11.72 -13.94
C VAL A 190 -1.96 -12.27 -14.69
N THR A 191 -0.75 -11.99 -14.22
CA THR A 191 0.50 -12.53 -14.79
C THR A 191 0.91 -13.87 -14.18
N LYS A 192 0.22 -14.32 -13.11
CA LYS A 192 0.60 -15.52 -12.35
C LYS A 192 -0.20 -16.73 -12.83
N ALA A 193 0.47 -17.89 -12.84
CA ALA A 193 -0.18 -19.17 -13.10
C ALA A 193 -1.26 -19.45 -12.04
N PRO A 194 -2.35 -20.16 -12.37
CA PRO A 194 -3.44 -20.43 -11.42
C PRO A 194 -3.00 -21.07 -10.09
N CYS A 195 -1.97 -21.92 -10.10
CA CYS A 195 -1.44 -22.55 -8.89
C CYS A 195 -0.66 -21.58 -7.97
N ASP A 196 -0.19 -20.45 -8.50
CA ASP A 196 0.53 -19.40 -7.77
C ASP A 196 -0.36 -18.21 -7.41
N GLN A 197 -1.65 -18.28 -7.77
CA GLN A 197 -2.60 -17.22 -7.47
C GLN A 197 -2.99 -17.24 -5.99
N ILE A 198 -2.91 -16.07 -5.35
CA ILE A 198 -3.41 -15.82 -4.00
C ILE A 198 -4.68 -14.99 -4.06
N SER A 199 -5.42 -14.97 -2.95
CA SER A 199 -6.54 -14.05 -2.75
C SER A 199 -6.28 -13.15 -1.56
N ILE A 200 -6.66 -11.88 -1.69
CA ILE A 200 -6.70 -10.89 -0.61
C ILE A 200 -8.14 -10.81 -0.14
N ASP A 201 -8.39 -11.30 1.07
CA ASP A 201 -9.72 -11.33 1.67
C ASP A 201 -10.22 -9.91 1.97
N GLU A 202 -9.33 -9.04 2.48
CA GLU A 202 -9.66 -7.65 2.78
C GLU A 202 -8.53 -6.69 2.39
N LEU A 203 -8.86 -5.63 1.65
CA LEU A 203 -7.98 -4.52 1.34
C LEU A 203 -8.55 -3.22 1.91
N TYR A 204 -7.82 -2.56 2.81
CA TYR A 204 -8.15 -1.24 3.34
C TYR A 204 -7.27 -0.18 2.68
N LEU A 205 -7.90 0.81 2.04
CA LEU A 205 -7.27 1.95 1.39
C LEU A 205 -7.50 3.20 2.25
N ASN A 206 -6.54 3.54 3.11
CA ASN A 206 -6.67 4.65 4.06
C ASN A 206 -6.03 5.91 3.50
N GLY A 207 -6.82 6.96 3.24
CA GLY A 207 -6.27 8.20 2.72
C GLY A 207 -5.58 8.01 1.35
N THR A 208 -5.94 6.96 0.60
CA THR A 208 -5.31 6.64 -0.68
C THR A 208 -5.82 7.59 -1.77
N PRO A 209 -4.93 8.28 -2.51
CA PRO A 209 -5.35 9.06 -3.66
C PRO A 209 -5.79 8.11 -4.78
N VAL A 210 -7.05 8.24 -5.25
CA VAL A 210 -7.62 7.39 -6.30
C VAL A 210 -7.13 7.88 -7.66
N GLN A 211 -6.27 7.08 -8.28
CA GLN A 211 -5.61 7.34 -9.57
C GLN A 211 -6.37 6.67 -10.71
N ILE A 212 -6.73 7.42 -11.76
CA ILE A 212 -7.54 6.88 -12.88
C ILE A 212 -6.79 5.82 -13.70
N GLU A 213 -5.47 5.82 -13.60
CA GLU A 213 -4.55 4.90 -14.26
C GLU A 213 -4.61 3.49 -13.67
N THR A 214 -5.04 3.35 -12.42
CA THR A 214 -5.02 2.07 -11.69
C THR A 214 -6.34 1.75 -11.02
N ASP A 215 -7.28 2.69 -10.95
CA ASP A 215 -8.56 2.48 -10.25
C ASP A 215 -9.39 1.32 -10.79
N TYR A 216 -9.22 0.93 -12.06
CA TYR A 216 -9.90 -0.23 -12.65
C TYR A 216 -9.43 -1.56 -12.04
N LEU A 217 -8.22 -1.61 -11.47
CA LEU A 217 -7.64 -2.83 -10.88
C LEU A 217 -8.38 -3.27 -9.61
N VAL A 218 -9.20 -2.42 -9.00
CA VAL A 218 -10.11 -2.84 -7.91
C VAL A 218 -11.14 -3.88 -8.37
N ASN A 219 -11.34 -4.06 -9.68
CA ASN A 219 -12.16 -5.15 -10.23
C ASN A 219 -11.43 -6.49 -10.26
N SER A 220 -10.10 -6.54 -10.08
CA SER A 220 -9.31 -7.77 -10.17
C SER A 220 -9.82 -8.85 -9.22
N PRO A 221 -9.91 -10.13 -9.63
CA PRO A 221 -10.41 -11.23 -8.79
C PRO A 221 -9.53 -11.52 -7.58
N VAL A 222 -8.29 -10.98 -7.54
CA VAL A 222 -7.41 -11.09 -6.39
C VAL A 222 -8.06 -10.53 -5.11
N PHE A 223 -8.90 -9.49 -5.22
CA PHE A 223 -9.55 -8.86 -4.07
C PHE A 223 -10.95 -9.43 -3.85
N LYS A 224 -11.24 -9.90 -2.63
CA LYS A 224 -12.61 -10.30 -2.23
C LYS A 224 -13.41 -9.13 -1.68
N ARG A 225 -12.78 -8.25 -0.88
CA ARG A 225 -13.40 -7.05 -0.30
C ARG A 225 -12.41 -5.89 -0.27
N ILE A 226 -12.91 -4.69 -0.53
CA ILE A 226 -12.11 -3.46 -0.55
C ILE A 226 -12.86 -2.37 0.23
N TYR A 227 -12.18 -1.72 1.16
CA TYR A 227 -12.68 -0.60 1.94
C TYR A 227 -11.88 0.65 1.58
N ASN A 228 -12.50 1.61 0.88
CA ASN A 228 -11.90 2.92 0.62
C ASN A 228 -12.26 3.91 1.71
N ILE A 229 -11.31 4.24 2.57
CA ILE A 229 -11.52 5.06 3.78
C ILE A 229 -10.93 6.44 3.56
N TYR A 230 -11.77 7.46 3.65
CA TYR A 230 -11.40 8.87 3.43
C TYR A 230 -12.14 9.79 4.40
N SER A 231 -11.70 11.05 4.47
CA SER A 231 -12.36 12.09 5.27
C SER A 231 -12.52 13.39 4.47
N LYS A 232 -13.22 14.39 5.02
CA LYS A 232 -13.22 15.72 4.39
C LYS A 232 -11.93 16.48 4.65
N ALA A 233 -11.33 16.32 5.83
CA ALA A 233 -10.15 17.04 6.30
C ALA A 233 -8.83 16.53 5.68
N ASP A 234 -8.81 15.35 5.06
CA ASP A 234 -7.65 14.88 4.29
C ASP A 234 -7.51 15.67 2.97
N SER A 235 -6.75 16.76 3.01
CA SER A 235 -6.41 17.56 1.84
C SER A 235 -5.36 16.90 0.94
N ILE A 236 -4.49 16.04 1.49
CA ILE A 236 -3.35 15.46 0.78
C ILE A 236 -3.82 14.55 -0.35
N GLN A 237 -4.88 13.75 -0.14
CA GLN A 237 -5.47 12.94 -1.22
C GLN A 237 -5.74 13.75 -2.49
N LYS A 238 -6.31 14.95 -2.38
CA LYS A 238 -6.64 15.79 -3.54
C LYS A 238 -5.42 16.45 -4.19
N LEU A 239 -4.38 16.68 -3.39
CA LEU A 239 -3.15 17.35 -3.82
C LEU A 239 -2.17 16.39 -4.51
N ASP A 240 -2.51 15.11 -4.66
CA ASP A 240 -1.74 14.20 -5.50
C ASP A 240 -1.87 14.64 -6.97
N PHE A 241 -0.85 15.41 -7.42
CA PHE A 241 -0.67 15.88 -8.79
C PHE A 241 0.15 14.91 -9.66
N PHE A 242 0.47 13.73 -9.14
CA PHE A 242 1.25 12.70 -9.85
C PHE A 242 0.37 11.70 -10.61
N SER A 243 -0.89 12.06 -10.84
CA SER A 243 -1.81 11.33 -11.70
C SER A 243 -1.61 11.79 -13.16
N PHE A 244 -1.14 10.88 -14.01
CA PHE A 244 -0.64 11.18 -15.36
C PHE A 244 -1.73 11.61 -16.36
N LYS A 245 -2.98 11.20 -16.14
CA LYS A 245 -4.15 11.50 -17.00
C LYS A 245 -5.05 12.58 -16.42
N ARG A 246 -4.87 12.93 -15.15
CA ARG A 246 -5.58 14.01 -14.47
C ARG A 246 -4.62 14.69 -13.51
N PHE A 247 -4.40 15.99 -13.66
CA PHE A 247 -3.55 16.79 -12.76
C PHE A 247 -3.90 16.69 -11.26
N PHE A 248 -5.03 16.06 -10.88
CA PHE A 248 -5.41 15.81 -9.49
C PHE A 248 -6.11 14.45 -9.33
N SER A 249 -5.75 13.74 -8.27
CA SER A 249 -6.44 12.52 -7.86
C SER A 249 -7.82 12.82 -7.21
N ARG A 250 -8.61 11.76 -6.95
CA ARG A 250 -9.88 11.85 -6.21
C ARG A 250 -9.79 11.12 -4.87
N ARG A 251 -10.68 11.46 -3.94
CA ARG A 251 -10.86 10.70 -2.68
C ARG A 251 -11.72 9.44 -2.85
N LYS A 252 -12.50 9.40 -3.92
CA LYS A 252 -13.53 8.38 -4.18
C LYS A 252 -13.38 7.81 -5.58
N PHE A 253 -13.66 6.52 -5.67
CA PHE A 253 -13.97 5.84 -6.92
C PHE A 253 -15.33 6.33 -7.42
N SER A 254 -15.45 6.48 -8.74
CA SER A 254 -16.65 6.99 -9.40
C SER A 254 -16.87 6.27 -10.72
N ASN A 255 -18.12 5.88 -11.00
CA ASN A 255 -18.50 5.32 -12.30
C ASN A 255 -18.11 6.25 -13.45
N ARG A 256 -17.68 5.66 -14.57
CA ARG A 256 -17.38 6.34 -15.85
C ARG A 256 -17.61 5.38 -17.02
N LYS A 257 -17.56 5.88 -18.26
CA LYS A 257 -17.92 5.13 -19.48
C LYS A 257 -17.38 3.69 -19.54
N ASN A 258 -16.13 3.47 -19.11
CA ASN A 258 -15.45 2.17 -19.16
C ASN A 258 -15.05 1.64 -17.77
N PHE A 259 -15.72 2.07 -16.71
CA PHE A 259 -15.44 1.58 -15.36
C PHE A 259 -16.69 1.69 -14.50
N ARG A 260 -17.09 0.55 -13.93
CA ARG A 260 -18.11 0.45 -12.90
C ARG A 260 -17.44 0.12 -11.59
N ILE A 261 -17.93 0.73 -10.51
CA ILE A 261 -17.54 0.38 -9.16
C ILE A 261 -18.05 -1.04 -8.88
N PRO A 262 -17.19 -1.98 -8.45
CA PRO A 262 -17.63 -3.34 -8.15
C PRO A 262 -18.30 -3.41 -6.77
N ASP A 263 -19.21 -4.38 -6.60
CA ASP A 263 -19.99 -4.56 -5.35
C ASP A 263 -19.12 -4.89 -4.13
N LYS A 264 -17.90 -5.37 -4.35
CA LYS A 264 -16.92 -5.63 -3.30
C LYS A 264 -16.21 -4.37 -2.76
N LEU A 265 -16.42 -3.21 -3.39
CA LEU A 265 -15.82 -1.94 -2.95
C LEU A 265 -16.83 -1.14 -2.12
N THR A 266 -16.54 -1.02 -0.83
CA THR A 266 -17.26 -0.12 0.08
C THR A 266 -16.46 1.17 0.27
N GLN A 267 -17.08 2.32 0.02
CA GLN A 267 -16.49 3.64 0.22
C GLN A 267 -16.99 4.25 1.53
N ILE A 268 -16.09 4.58 2.43
CA ILE A 268 -16.37 5.00 3.79
C ILE A 268 -15.82 6.40 4.02
N ARG A 269 -16.73 7.38 4.16
CA ARG A 269 -16.36 8.69 4.70
C ARG A 269 -16.37 8.66 6.22
N LEU A 270 -15.22 8.86 6.84
CA LEU A 270 -15.11 9.01 8.28
C LEU A 270 -15.38 10.45 8.71
N SER A 271 -16.12 10.57 9.81
CA SER A 271 -16.31 11.80 10.57
C SER A 271 -16.29 11.47 12.04
N ILE A 272 -15.62 12.28 12.85
CA ILE A 272 -15.60 12.12 14.30
C ILE A 272 -16.29 13.32 14.89
N VAL A 273 -17.28 13.08 15.75
CA VAL A 273 -18.08 14.12 16.37
C VAL A 273 -17.88 14.04 17.87
N ASP A 274 -17.46 15.15 18.44
CA ASP A 274 -17.31 15.30 19.88
C ASP A 274 -17.83 16.67 20.33
N TYR A 275 -17.75 16.94 21.62
CA TYR A 275 -18.28 18.16 22.22
C TYR A 275 -17.25 18.77 23.17
N THR A 276 -17.01 20.06 23.03
CA THR A 276 -16.17 20.83 23.95
C THR A 276 -17.03 21.76 24.81
N PRO A 277 -16.74 21.94 26.11
CA PRO A 277 -17.44 22.92 26.93
C PRO A 277 -17.42 24.31 26.28
N LYS A 278 -18.54 25.04 26.31
CA LYS A 278 -18.61 26.44 25.83
C LYS A 278 -17.85 27.38 26.76
N ASP A 279 -17.92 27.10 28.06
CA ASP A 279 -17.15 27.77 29.09
C ASP A 279 -16.01 26.86 29.51
N ILE A 280 -14.77 27.33 29.37
CA ILE A 280 -13.56 26.58 29.69
C ILE A 280 -13.43 26.30 31.19
N ASN A 281 -14.08 27.11 32.04
CA ASN A 281 -14.09 26.96 33.49
C ASN A 281 -15.27 26.12 33.98
N SER A 282 -16.12 25.63 33.06
CA SER A 282 -17.30 24.83 33.40
C SER A 282 -16.90 23.52 34.05
N THR A 283 -17.44 23.27 35.25
CA THR A 283 -17.36 21.98 35.96
C THR A 283 -18.56 21.08 35.66
N ILE A 284 -19.44 21.49 34.74
CA ILE A 284 -20.65 20.75 34.40
C ILE A 284 -20.26 19.37 33.85
N PRO A 285 -20.77 18.27 34.44
CA PRO A 285 -20.49 16.93 33.94
C PRO A 285 -21.05 16.77 32.53
N PHE A 286 -20.41 15.93 31.72
CA PHE A 286 -20.85 15.70 30.34
C PHE A 286 -22.29 15.14 30.34
N PRO A 287 -23.27 15.87 29.78
CA PRO A 287 -24.68 15.50 29.89
C PRO A 287 -25.01 14.31 28.98
N ARG A 288 -25.98 13.49 29.41
CA ARG A 288 -26.49 12.37 28.61
C ARG A 288 -27.59 12.80 27.63
N ASP A 289 -28.30 13.89 27.92
CA ASP A 289 -29.36 14.41 27.06
C ASP A 289 -28.82 15.43 26.04
N GLU A 290 -29.33 15.34 24.81
CA GLU A 290 -28.89 16.24 23.73
C GLU A 290 -29.18 17.71 24.02
N LYS A 291 -30.26 18.02 24.75
CA LYS A 291 -30.66 19.41 25.03
C LYS A 291 -29.62 20.11 25.89
N SER A 292 -29.20 19.48 26.99
CA SER A 292 -28.14 20.02 27.85
C SER A 292 -26.79 20.04 27.15
N LEU A 293 -26.51 19.05 26.30
CA LEU A 293 -25.30 19.01 25.49
C LEU A 293 -25.20 20.23 24.57
N HIS A 294 -26.26 20.55 23.82
CA HIS A 294 -26.28 21.73 22.94
C HIS A 294 -26.29 23.05 23.72
N LYS A 295 -26.84 23.08 24.94
CA LYS A 295 -26.85 24.26 25.80
C LYS A 295 -25.45 24.60 26.29
N HIS A 296 -24.72 23.62 26.82
CA HIS A 296 -23.46 23.85 27.55
C HIS A 296 -22.19 23.51 26.76
N PHE A 297 -22.31 22.80 25.64
CA PHE A 297 -21.18 22.35 24.85
C PHE A 297 -21.32 22.79 23.38
N THR A 298 -20.18 23.01 22.74
CA THR A 298 -20.08 23.25 21.30
C THR A 298 -19.78 21.94 20.61
N LYS A 299 -20.60 21.60 19.62
CA LYS A 299 -20.37 20.45 18.75
C LYS A 299 -19.13 20.69 17.89
N CYS A 300 -18.17 19.80 17.98
CA CYS A 300 -16.92 19.84 17.22
C CYS A 300 -16.85 18.64 16.27
N THR A 301 -16.37 18.89 15.05
CA THR A 301 -16.15 17.83 14.05
C THR A 301 -14.64 17.66 13.85
N TYR A 302 -14.14 16.48 14.20
CA TYR A 302 -12.75 16.08 14.11
C TYR A 302 -12.54 15.12 12.94
N ASP A 303 -13.01 15.48 11.73
CA ASP A 303 -12.73 14.67 10.53
C ASP A 303 -11.21 14.40 10.44
N PRO A 304 -10.74 13.14 10.35
CA PRO A 304 -9.31 12.83 10.38
C PRO A 304 -8.55 13.48 9.22
N GLY A 305 -7.48 14.21 9.47
CA GLY A 305 -6.52 14.62 8.46
C GLY A 305 -5.67 13.44 8.00
N HIS A 306 -4.82 13.67 6.99
CA HIS A 306 -4.01 12.60 6.39
C HIS A 306 -3.16 11.87 7.44
N PHE A 307 -2.49 12.61 8.33
CA PHE A 307 -1.62 12.01 9.35
C PHE A 307 -2.37 11.22 10.42
N GLU A 308 -3.54 11.68 10.87
CA GLU A 308 -4.33 10.95 11.88
C GLU A 308 -4.90 9.63 11.36
N LEU A 309 -4.89 9.42 10.03
CA LEU A 309 -5.26 8.13 9.47
C LEU A 309 -4.22 7.03 9.78
N TRP A 310 -2.94 7.35 9.96
CA TRP A 310 -1.84 6.36 9.97
C TRP A 310 -0.75 6.54 11.01
N PHE A 311 -0.43 7.79 11.38
CA PHE A 311 0.70 8.10 12.25
C PHE A 311 0.29 8.14 13.72
N MET A 312 1.22 7.80 14.60
CA MET A 312 1.04 8.04 16.04
C MET A 312 0.99 9.54 16.35
N GLY A 313 0.29 9.90 17.43
CA GLY A 313 0.07 11.29 17.84
C GLY A 313 1.33 12.08 18.20
N TRP A 314 2.44 11.40 18.48
CA TRP A 314 3.77 12.01 18.66
C TRP A 314 4.52 12.27 17.36
N THR A 315 3.87 12.10 16.20
CA THR A 315 4.46 12.56 14.95
C THR A 315 4.65 14.08 14.99
N ILE A 316 5.84 14.54 14.64
CA ILE A 316 6.17 15.97 14.49
C ILE A 316 5.49 16.63 13.27
N LEU A 317 4.75 15.84 12.48
CA LEU A 317 3.96 16.32 11.35
C LEU A 317 2.62 16.87 11.87
N SER A 318 1.73 17.24 10.96
CA SER A 318 0.46 17.90 11.28
C SER A 318 -0.58 16.96 11.91
N TYR A 319 -0.32 16.43 13.10
CA TYR A 319 -1.26 15.67 13.92
C TYR A 319 -1.84 16.57 15.02
N ARG A 320 -3.17 16.61 15.12
CA ARG A 320 -3.84 17.47 16.10
C ARG A 320 -3.76 16.86 17.50
N LYS A 321 -3.15 17.59 18.45
CA LYS A 321 -3.07 17.15 19.85
C LYS A 321 -4.44 16.98 20.52
N ASN A 322 -5.44 17.74 20.09
CA ASN A 322 -6.82 17.65 20.56
C ASN A 322 -7.69 16.67 19.74
N PHE A 323 -7.08 15.82 18.91
CA PHE A 323 -7.81 14.78 18.20
C PHE A 323 -8.33 13.73 19.20
N PRO A 324 -9.61 13.32 19.15
CA PRO A 324 -10.21 12.44 20.17
C PRO A 324 -9.51 11.09 20.36
N PHE A 325 -8.76 10.61 19.36
CA PHE A 325 -8.04 9.34 19.43
C PHE A 325 -6.54 9.49 19.68
N ASN A 326 -6.02 10.70 19.94
CA ASN A 326 -4.60 10.89 20.27
C ASN A 326 -4.17 9.97 21.43
N PRO A 327 -3.11 9.13 21.29
CA PRO A 327 -2.12 9.09 20.20
C PRO A 327 -2.34 8.02 19.13
N LEU A 328 -3.46 7.31 19.14
CA LEU A 328 -3.74 6.20 18.24
C LEU A 328 -4.23 6.70 16.86
N PRO A 329 -3.66 6.20 15.75
CA PRO A 329 -4.19 6.46 14.42
C PRO A 329 -5.50 5.73 14.16
N ILE A 330 -6.26 6.22 13.17
CA ILE A 330 -7.54 5.63 12.76
C ILE A 330 -7.42 4.16 12.34
N ILE A 331 -6.27 3.75 11.78
CA ILE A 331 -6.07 2.36 11.39
C ILE A 331 -6.33 1.37 12.54
N ASN A 332 -6.10 1.76 13.80
CA ASN A 332 -6.36 0.92 14.96
C ASN A 332 -7.85 0.61 15.17
N PHE A 333 -8.73 1.47 14.66
CA PHE A 333 -10.18 1.36 14.84
C PHE A 333 -10.89 0.75 13.63
N LEU A 334 -10.17 0.40 12.56
CA LEU A 334 -10.77 -0.23 11.38
C LEU A 334 -11.56 -1.50 11.71
N PRO A 335 -11.09 -2.41 12.61
CA PRO A 335 -11.83 -3.62 12.94
C PRO A 335 -13.26 -3.35 13.40
N ILE A 336 -13.44 -2.36 14.30
CA ILE A 336 -14.76 -1.99 14.81
C ILE A 336 -15.55 -1.13 13.81
N ILE A 337 -14.88 -0.29 13.02
CA ILE A 337 -15.51 0.55 11.99
C ILE A 337 -16.21 -0.33 10.95
N VAL A 338 -15.50 -1.31 10.37
CA VAL A 338 -16.05 -2.13 9.28
C VAL A 338 -16.85 -3.34 9.73
N LYS A 339 -16.84 -3.63 11.04
CA LYS A 339 -17.65 -4.69 11.64
C LYS A 339 -19.11 -4.55 11.21
N ASP A 340 -19.74 -5.66 10.85
CA ASP A 340 -21.18 -5.77 10.59
C ASP A 340 -21.71 -4.98 9.38
N LEU A 341 -20.87 -4.22 8.64
CA LEU A 341 -21.32 -3.45 7.47
C LEU A 341 -22.01 -4.33 6.42
N HIS A 342 -21.58 -5.58 6.29
CA HIS A 342 -22.12 -6.53 5.31
C HIS A 342 -23.24 -7.42 5.87
N THR A 343 -23.57 -7.29 7.15
CA THR A 343 -24.65 -8.07 7.79
C THR A 343 -26.02 -7.41 7.63
N ASN A 344 -26.04 -6.10 7.37
CA ASN A 344 -27.26 -5.33 7.21
C ASN A 344 -27.47 -4.95 5.73
N ALA A 345 -28.48 -5.53 5.10
CA ALA A 345 -28.81 -5.32 3.70
C ALA A 345 -29.17 -3.86 3.34
N ASN A 346 -29.50 -3.02 4.33
CA ASN A 346 -29.82 -1.61 4.11
C ASN A 346 -28.58 -0.72 4.02
N VAL A 347 -27.40 -1.23 4.40
CA VAL A 347 -26.13 -0.50 4.29
C VAL A 347 -25.63 -0.61 2.86
N SER A 348 -25.56 0.53 2.17
CA SER A 348 -25.02 0.62 0.81
C SER A 348 -23.49 0.53 0.79
N ASN A 349 -22.92 0.46 -0.41
CA ASN A 349 -21.47 0.48 -0.63
C ASN A 349 -20.86 1.90 -0.63
N ASP A 350 -21.64 2.95 -0.36
CA ASP A 350 -21.13 4.32 -0.24
C ASP A 350 -21.75 4.96 1.00
N ILE A 351 -20.96 5.10 2.06
CA ILE A 351 -21.48 5.41 3.40
C ILE A 351 -20.69 6.51 4.09
N ILE A 352 -21.33 7.09 5.09
CA ILE A 352 -20.72 7.99 6.07
C ILE A 352 -20.79 7.28 7.41
N ILE A 353 -19.64 7.13 8.04
CA ILE A 353 -19.53 6.64 9.41
C ILE A 353 -19.19 7.83 10.29
N LYS A 354 -20.11 8.15 11.21
CA LYS A 354 -19.86 9.11 12.29
C LYS A 354 -19.49 8.32 13.54
N ILE A 355 -18.29 8.56 14.06
CA ILE A 355 -17.87 8.01 15.34
C ILE A 355 -18.14 9.07 16.40
N LEU A 356 -18.82 8.67 17.48
CA LEU A 356 -19.22 9.55 18.58
C LEU A 356 -18.57 9.03 19.87
N PRO A 357 -17.29 9.38 20.14
CA PRO A 357 -16.57 8.85 21.30
C PRO A 357 -17.27 9.14 22.62
N TYR A 358 -17.87 10.32 22.77
CA TYR A 358 -18.61 10.72 23.96
C TYR A 358 -19.85 9.85 24.24
N LYS A 359 -20.47 9.28 23.20
CA LYS A 359 -21.64 8.39 23.28
C LYS A 359 -21.21 6.91 23.27
N GLU A 360 -19.93 6.64 23.07
CA GLU A 360 -19.40 5.30 22.84
C GLU A 360 -20.17 4.57 21.73
N SER A 361 -20.53 5.28 20.64
CA SER A 361 -21.28 4.72 19.52
C SER A 361 -20.77 5.13 18.14
N ILE A 362 -21.13 4.32 17.14
CA ILE A 362 -20.94 4.58 15.72
C ILE A 362 -22.31 4.68 15.06
N GLU A 363 -22.51 5.75 14.30
CA GLU A 363 -23.68 5.94 13.43
C GLU A 363 -23.28 5.77 11.96
N ILE A 364 -24.06 4.98 11.22
CA ILE A 364 -23.84 4.69 9.80
C ILE A 364 -24.98 5.30 8.98
N TYR A 365 -24.61 6.03 7.94
CA TYR A 365 -25.54 6.67 7.02
C TYR A 365 -25.20 6.26 5.58
N ASN A 366 -26.20 6.01 4.76
CA ASN A 366 -26.00 5.87 3.31
C ASN A 366 -25.65 7.23 2.71
N TYR A 367 -24.62 7.30 1.88
CA TYR A 367 -24.23 8.53 1.21
C TYR A 367 -25.15 8.80 0.01
N ARG A 368 -25.92 9.89 0.07
CA ARG A 368 -26.68 10.40 -1.07
C ARG A 368 -26.14 11.77 -1.50
N LYS A 369 -25.71 11.88 -2.77
CA LYS A 369 -25.23 13.13 -3.35
C LYS A 369 -26.38 14.15 -3.35
N PHE A 370 -26.09 15.40 -2.97
CA PHE A 370 -27.05 16.52 -2.91
C PHE A 370 -28.13 16.45 -1.83
N ILE A 371 -28.11 15.44 -0.95
CA ILE A 371 -29.02 15.40 0.20
C ILE A 371 -28.31 15.94 1.44
N TYR A 372 -28.90 16.98 2.03
CA TYR A 372 -28.36 17.63 3.23
C TYR A 372 -28.57 16.75 4.48
N HIS A 373 -29.73 16.10 4.59
CA HIS A 373 -30.08 15.19 5.68
C HIS A 373 -29.94 13.74 5.24
N GLN A 374 -28.87 13.09 5.70
CA GLN A 374 -28.67 11.66 5.46
C GLN A 374 -29.47 10.88 6.50
N GLU A 375 -30.17 9.82 6.06
CA GLU A 375 -30.93 8.93 6.94
C GLU A 375 -29.98 8.00 7.69
N LEU A 376 -30.15 7.89 9.01
CA LEU A 376 -29.44 6.94 9.85
C LEU A 376 -29.90 5.53 9.47
N VAL A 377 -28.95 4.67 9.11
CA VAL A 377 -29.22 3.29 8.69
C VAL A 377 -29.01 2.33 9.86
N MET A 378 -27.99 2.58 10.66
CA MET A 378 -27.60 1.72 11.77
C MET A 378 -26.86 2.56 12.82
N GLU A 379 -27.15 2.31 14.09
CA GLU A 379 -26.31 2.72 15.21
C GLU A 379 -25.77 1.45 15.89
N LYS A 380 -24.49 1.44 16.26
CA LYS A 380 -23.86 0.32 16.97
C LYS A 380 -22.90 0.83 18.06
N PRO A 381 -22.60 0.00 19.08
CA PRO A 381 -21.60 0.34 20.08
C PRO A 381 -20.22 0.59 19.46
N PHE A 382 -19.49 1.54 20.02
CA PHE A 382 -18.08 1.80 19.76
C PHE A 382 -17.23 1.29 20.94
N LEU A 383 -16.02 1.82 21.07
CA LEU A 383 -15.09 1.51 22.14
C LEU A 383 -15.50 2.26 23.42
N PRO A 384 -15.52 1.59 24.59
CA PRO A 384 -15.71 2.24 25.87
C PRO A 384 -14.58 3.21 26.13
N LYS A 385 -14.88 4.37 26.71
CA LYS A 385 -13.91 5.44 27.00
C LYS A 385 -12.75 4.92 27.83
N LYS A 386 -13.04 4.11 28.85
CA LYS A 386 -11.99 3.48 29.69
C LYS A 386 -11.03 2.63 28.86
N LEU A 387 -11.54 1.81 27.94
CA LEU A 387 -10.69 0.98 27.09
C LEU A 387 -9.88 1.83 26.10
N MET A 388 -10.46 2.91 25.57
CA MET A 388 -9.76 3.86 24.72
C MET A 388 -8.60 4.55 25.46
N GLU A 389 -8.85 5.01 26.69
CA GLU A 389 -7.86 5.61 27.58
C GLU A 389 -6.77 4.60 27.93
N ASP A 390 -7.11 3.37 28.32
CA ASP A 390 -6.16 2.31 28.67
C ASP A 390 -5.18 2.01 27.51
N ILE A 391 -5.70 1.90 26.28
CA ILE A 391 -4.87 1.63 25.09
C ILE A 391 -4.00 2.85 24.78
N GLY A 392 -4.56 4.07 24.84
CA GLY A 392 -3.83 5.31 24.63
C GLY A 392 -2.68 5.51 25.62
N THR A 393 -2.96 5.36 26.92
CA THR A 393 -1.96 5.40 27.99
C THR A 393 -0.90 4.33 27.80
N ASN A 394 -1.28 3.11 27.40
CA ASN A 394 -0.30 2.07 27.13
C ASN A 394 0.61 2.40 25.93
N ALA A 395 0.07 3.00 24.87
CA ALA A 395 0.85 3.44 23.72
C ALA A 395 1.86 4.55 24.09
N LEU A 396 1.45 5.52 24.91
CA LEU A 396 2.32 6.64 25.34
C LEU A 396 3.56 6.20 26.15
N LYS A 397 3.54 5.03 26.80
CA LYS A 397 4.73 4.46 27.46
C LYS A 397 5.91 4.29 26.49
N TYR A 398 5.61 4.12 25.22
CA TYR A 398 6.57 3.87 24.15
C TYR A 398 6.79 5.11 23.27
N GLU A 399 6.36 6.29 23.71
CA GLU A 399 6.69 7.52 23.01
C GLU A 399 8.23 7.74 22.98
N PRO A 400 8.82 7.94 21.80
CA PRO A 400 10.25 8.17 21.64
C PRO A 400 10.63 9.57 22.15
N VAL A 401 11.67 9.63 22.99
CA VAL A 401 12.15 10.91 23.58
C VAL A 401 12.92 11.73 22.55
N ASP A 402 13.56 11.08 21.59
CA ASP A 402 14.45 11.67 20.59
C ASP A 402 13.74 12.00 19.26
N TYR A 403 12.43 11.82 19.16
CA TYR A 403 11.66 12.10 17.95
C TYR A 403 11.21 13.56 17.88
N ASN A 404 12.13 14.45 17.54
CA ASN A 404 11.90 15.90 17.46
C ASN A 404 12.13 16.46 16.05
N LEU A 405 11.59 17.68 15.83
CA LEU A 405 11.62 18.35 14.52
C LEU A 405 13.04 18.65 14.04
N GLU A 406 13.93 19.02 14.96
CA GLU A 406 15.34 19.31 14.65
C GLU A 406 16.05 18.07 14.09
N THR A 407 15.96 16.95 14.80
CA THR A 407 16.58 15.67 14.40
C THR A 407 16.00 15.16 13.09
N TYR A 408 14.68 15.28 12.90
CA TYR A 408 14.04 14.94 11.64
C TYR A 408 14.56 15.77 10.48
N ASN A 409 14.60 17.10 10.64
CA ASN A 409 15.07 17.99 9.58
C ASN A 409 16.53 17.70 9.25
N ARG A 410 17.39 17.56 10.27
CA ARG A 410 18.81 17.19 10.08
C ARG A 410 18.94 15.91 9.26
N LYS A 411 18.30 14.81 9.68
CA LYS A 411 18.35 13.52 8.96
C LYS A 411 17.85 13.63 7.51
N MET A 412 16.74 14.34 7.30
CA MET A 412 16.20 14.57 5.96
C MET A 412 17.16 15.35 5.05
N TYR A 413 17.77 16.43 5.56
CA TYR A 413 18.68 17.27 4.78
C TYR A 413 20.04 16.61 4.58
N ASP A 414 20.55 15.87 5.56
CA ASP A 414 21.77 15.08 5.43
C ASP A 414 21.62 14.03 4.31
N ALA A 415 20.49 13.32 4.28
CA ALA A 415 20.18 12.38 3.21
C ALA A 415 20.12 13.05 1.82
N ILE A 416 19.60 14.28 1.73
CA ILE A 416 19.59 15.07 0.49
C ILE A 416 21.01 15.46 0.09
N ALA A 417 21.81 15.95 1.03
CA ALA A 417 23.18 16.37 0.76
C ALA A 417 24.05 15.21 0.29
N ILE A 418 23.94 14.04 0.94
CA ILE A 418 24.62 12.81 0.53
C ILE A 418 24.17 12.39 -0.87
N ALA A 419 22.86 12.33 -1.12
CA ALA A 419 22.32 11.96 -2.43
C ALA A 419 22.77 12.92 -3.55
N GLN A 420 22.81 14.23 -3.27
CA GLN A 420 23.27 15.24 -4.22
C GLN A 420 24.77 15.10 -4.52
N PHE A 421 25.58 14.82 -3.50
CA PHE A 421 27.01 14.55 -3.67
C PHE A 421 27.24 13.32 -4.54
N GLU A 422 26.60 12.19 -4.23
CA GLU A 422 26.71 10.94 -5.00
C GLU A 422 26.25 11.14 -6.45
N TYR A 423 25.12 11.84 -6.67
CA TYR A 423 24.63 12.17 -8.00
C TYR A 423 25.66 12.96 -8.82
N ASN A 424 26.30 13.96 -8.20
CA ASN A 424 27.33 14.77 -8.86
C ASN A 424 28.58 13.95 -9.21
N GLN A 425 28.97 12.98 -8.37
CA GLN A 425 30.08 12.07 -8.68
C GLN A 425 29.75 11.15 -9.86
N LEU A 426 28.55 10.57 -9.88
CA LEU A 426 28.09 9.74 -10.99
C LEU A 426 28.02 10.52 -12.30
N ALA A 427 27.53 11.76 -12.28
CA ALA A 427 27.50 12.63 -13.45
C ALA A 427 28.90 12.89 -14.01
N LYS A 428 29.89 13.16 -13.14
CA LYS A 428 31.30 13.32 -13.54
C LYS A 428 31.87 12.05 -14.17
N LEU A 429 31.55 10.88 -13.61
CA LEU A 429 31.99 9.58 -14.15
C LEU A 429 31.37 9.31 -15.53
N LYS A 430 30.06 9.52 -15.70
CA LYS A 430 29.37 9.38 -17.00
C LYS A 430 30.00 10.28 -18.07
N ILE A 431 30.37 11.52 -17.73
CA ILE A 431 31.07 12.43 -18.66
C ILE A 431 32.47 11.90 -19.02
N LYS A 432 33.23 11.38 -18.05
CA LYS A 432 34.57 10.81 -18.30
C LYS A 432 34.49 9.58 -19.20
N GLU A 433 33.53 8.69 -18.94
CA GLU A 433 33.29 7.48 -19.73
C GLU A 433 32.86 7.83 -21.17
N PHE A 434 31.94 8.78 -21.33
CA PHE A 434 31.54 9.25 -22.66
C PHE A 434 32.71 9.85 -23.46
N LYS A 435 33.59 10.63 -22.81
CA LYS A 435 34.81 11.16 -23.43
C LYS A 435 35.77 10.03 -23.84
N LYS A 436 35.92 8.99 -23.01
CA LYS A 436 36.74 7.81 -23.30
C LYS A 436 36.21 7.06 -24.53
N ILE A 437 34.92 6.73 -24.56
CA ILE A 437 34.27 6.06 -25.70
C ILE A 437 34.41 6.87 -26.98
N LYS A 438 34.23 8.21 -26.91
CA LYS A 438 34.39 9.10 -28.07
C LYS A 438 35.83 9.12 -28.59
N ASN A 439 36.82 9.08 -27.70
CA ASN A 439 38.23 9.03 -28.08
C ASN A 439 38.60 7.67 -28.69
N GLU A 440 38.13 6.57 -28.10
CA GLU A 440 38.33 5.21 -28.64
C GLU A 440 37.74 5.08 -30.04
N LYS A 441 36.52 5.59 -30.27
CA LYS A 441 35.87 5.59 -31.59
C LYS A 441 36.66 6.40 -32.63
N LYS A 442 37.18 7.57 -32.26
CA LYS A 442 38.04 8.37 -33.14
C LYS A 442 39.35 7.66 -33.46
N SER A 443 39.95 6.99 -32.49
CA SER A 443 41.17 6.21 -32.68
C SER A 443 40.93 5.00 -33.60
N SER A 444 39.81 4.29 -33.46
CA SER A 444 39.45 3.18 -34.36
C SER A 444 39.16 3.66 -35.79
N GLU A 445 38.40 4.75 -35.95
CA GLU A 445 38.13 5.35 -37.27
C GLU A 445 39.43 5.83 -37.96
N ALA A 446 40.35 6.42 -37.20
CA ALA A 446 41.66 6.82 -37.70
C ALA A 446 42.51 5.61 -38.14
N GLN A 447 42.54 4.54 -37.35
CA GLN A 447 43.23 3.29 -37.70
C GLN A 447 42.64 2.62 -38.94
N GLU A 448 41.31 2.59 -39.06
CA GLU A 448 40.61 2.02 -40.21
C GLU A 448 40.88 2.84 -41.48
N SER A 449 40.83 4.18 -41.42
CA SER A 449 41.17 5.04 -42.56
C SER A 449 42.62 4.84 -43.03
N ASN A 450 43.56 4.65 -42.09
CA ASN A 450 44.95 4.39 -42.40
C ASN A 450 45.16 3.01 -43.05
N LYS A 451 44.40 2.00 -42.62
CA LYS A 451 44.40 0.66 -43.22
C LYS A 451 43.87 0.71 -44.65
N THR A 452 42.77 1.43 -44.88
CA THR A 452 42.20 1.63 -46.23
C THR A 452 43.17 2.36 -47.16
N LYS A 453 43.81 3.44 -46.70
CA LYS A 453 44.85 4.15 -47.46
C LYS A 453 46.02 3.24 -47.85
N LYS A 454 46.53 2.43 -46.91
CA LYS A 454 47.62 1.47 -47.19
C LYS A 454 47.19 0.41 -48.22
N ASN A 455 45.96 -0.09 -48.15
CA ASN A 455 45.43 -1.04 -49.12
C ASN A 455 45.32 -0.44 -50.53
N VAL A 456 44.84 0.81 -50.66
CA VAL A 456 44.77 1.52 -51.95
C VAL A 456 46.16 1.72 -52.56
N VAL A 457 47.15 2.14 -51.76
CA VAL A 457 48.54 2.30 -52.23
C VAL A 457 49.14 0.96 -52.68
N ASN A 458 48.85 -0.14 -51.97
CA ASN A 458 49.32 -1.48 -52.36
C ASN A 458 48.63 -2.00 -53.65
N LEU A 459 47.34 -1.71 -53.84
CA LEU A 459 46.62 -2.00 -55.08
C LEU A 459 47.22 -1.25 -56.29
N GLN A 460 47.45 0.05 -56.15
CA GLN A 460 48.08 0.86 -57.20
C GLN A 460 49.50 0.40 -57.54
N LYS A 461 50.28 -0.07 -56.55
CA LYS A 461 51.60 -0.68 -56.79
C LYS A 461 51.49 -2.01 -57.53
N ARG A 462 50.50 -2.85 -57.21
CA ARG A 462 50.25 -4.11 -57.93
C ARG A 462 49.83 -3.87 -59.39
N GLU A 463 48.97 -2.89 -59.65
CA GLU A 463 48.58 -2.52 -61.02
C GLU A 463 49.77 -2.00 -61.85
N LYS A 464 50.64 -1.16 -61.26
CA LYS A 464 51.88 -0.71 -61.93
C LYS A 464 52.84 -1.84 -62.26
N HIS A 465 52.92 -2.88 -61.42
CA HIS A 465 53.74 -4.07 -61.72
C HIS A 465 53.09 -4.98 -62.78
N ALA A 466 51.76 -5.09 -62.80
CA ALA A 466 51.04 -5.85 -63.83
C ALA A 466 51.15 -5.20 -65.22
N LEU A 467 51.09 -3.87 -65.31
CA LEU A 467 51.27 -3.13 -66.58
C LEU A 467 52.72 -3.19 -67.11
N LYS A 468 53.72 -3.32 -66.24
CA LYS A 468 55.12 -3.51 -66.68
C LYS A 468 55.40 -4.89 -67.28
N GLY A 469 54.56 -5.88 -67.02
CA GLY A 469 54.66 -7.21 -67.63
C GLY A 469 53.97 -7.34 -68.99
N PHE A 470 53.18 -6.33 -69.41
CA PHE A 470 52.42 -6.35 -70.67
C PHE A 470 53.08 -5.53 -71.79
N LEU A 471 54.19 -4.82 -71.49
CA LEU A 471 54.94 -3.97 -72.42
C LEU A 471 56.35 -4.49 -72.71
N ASN A 472 56.62 -5.76 -72.37
CA ASN A 472 57.82 -6.50 -72.78
C ASN A 472 57.42 -7.70 -73.63
#